data_AF-M1EQ19-F1
#
_entry.id   AF-M1EQ19-F1
#
_cell.length_a   1.000
_cell.length_b   1.000
_cell.length_c   1.000
_cell.angle_alpha   90.00
_cell.angle_beta   90.00
_cell.angle_gamma   90.00
#
_symmetry.space_group_name_H-M   'P 1'
#
loop_
_entity.id
_entity.type
_entity.pdbx_description
1 polymer ?
#
loop_
_entity_poly.entity_id
_entity_poly.type
_entity_poly.pdbx_seq_one_letter_code
_entity_poly.pdbx_strand_id
1 'polypeptide(L)'
;FYIESISYLKDNATIELFFLNAKSCIYKELIDVDSEVVFELASYILQEAKGDFSSNEVVRSDLKKLPALPTQALKEHPSLAYCEDRVIEHYKKLNG
;
A
#
# COMPACT_ATOMS: atom_id res chain seq x y z
N PHE A 1 18.12 13.52 0.11
CA PHE A 1 18.96 12.71 -0.81
C PHE A 1 18.28 11.37 -0.99
N TYR A 2 18.06 10.95 -2.24
CA TYR A 2 17.59 9.60 -2.55
C TYR A 2 18.80 8.75 -2.96
N ILE A 3 18.75 7.47 -2.65
CA ILE A 3 19.80 6.50 -2.99
C ILE A 3 19.50 5.85 -4.33
N GLU A 4 20.52 5.42 -5.07
CA GLU A 4 20.33 4.74 -6.37
C GLU A 4 19.58 3.41 -6.25
N SER A 5 19.76 2.68 -5.15
CA SER A 5 19.02 1.44 -4.90
C SER A 5 18.72 1.25 -3.43
N ILE A 6 17.47 0.87 -3.15
CA ILE A 6 16.98 0.50 -1.81
C ILE A 6 17.73 -0.71 -1.25
N SER A 7 18.27 -1.56 -2.13
CA SER A 7 19.08 -2.73 -1.77
C SER A 7 20.38 -2.39 -1.02
N TYR A 8 20.83 -1.13 -1.06
CA TYR A 8 22.00 -0.67 -0.33
C TYR A 8 21.70 -0.29 1.12
N LEU A 9 20.42 -0.19 1.51
CA LEU A 9 20.02 0.04 2.89
C LEU A 9 20.20 -1.25 3.69
N LYS A 10 21.04 -1.19 4.73
CA LYS A 10 21.32 -2.32 5.63
C LYS A 10 20.60 -2.23 6.97
N ASP A 11 20.05 -1.06 7.29
CA ASP A 11 19.41 -0.76 8.56
C ASP A 11 17.90 -0.74 8.39
N ASN A 12 17.20 -1.56 9.19
CA ASN A 12 15.75 -1.72 9.09
C ASN A 12 14.99 -0.41 9.35
N ALA A 13 15.43 0.39 10.32
CA ALA A 13 14.79 1.67 10.63
C ALA A 13 14.90 2.65 9.45
N THR A 14 16.02 2.62 8.72
CA THR A 14 16.20 3.42 7.51
C THR A 14 15.29 2.95 6.38
N ILE A 15 15.11 1.63 6.20
CA ILE A 15 14.19 1.05 5.21
C ILE A 15 12.74 1.45 5.52
N GLU A 16 12.31 1.30 6.77
CA GLU A 16 10.98 1.71 7.24
C GLU A 16 10.74 3.21 7.01
N LEU A 17 11.74 4.06 7.30
CA LEU A 17 11.62 5.49 7.10
C LEU A 17 11.51 5.86 5.60
N PHE A 18 12.25 5.16 4.73
CA PHE A 18 12.13 5.32 3.28
C PHE A 18 10.74 4.92 2.79
N PHE A 19 10.21 3.79 3.26
CA PHE A 19 8.87 3.34 2.95
C PHE A 19 7.80 4.35 3.41
N LEU A 20 7.90 4.85 4.65
CA LEU A 20 6.98 5.85 5.18
C LEU A 20 7.06 7.19 4.43
N ASN A 21 8.26 7.61 4.03
CA ASN A 21 8.44 8.81 3.23
C ASN A 21 7.83 8.66 1.84
N ALA A 22 8.09 7.55 1.15
CA ALA A 22 7.50 7.26 -0.16
C ALA A 22 5.97 7.20 -0.08
N LYS A 23 5.43 6.50 0.94
CA LYS A 23 3.98 6.49 1.24
C LYS A 23 3.46 7.91 1.41
N SER A 24 4.10 8.75 2.24
CA SER A 24 3.65 10.13 2.43
C SER A 24 3.70 10.96 1.14
N CYS A 25 4.68 10.74 0.27
CA CYS A 25 4.78 11.48 -1.00
C CYS A 25 3.64 11.11 -1.95
N ILE A 26 3.28 9.83 -2.04
CA ILE A 26 2.13 9.36 -2.83
C ILE A 26 0.82 9.95 -2.26
N TYR A 27 0.64 9.91 -0.94
CA TYR A 27 -0.55 10.47 -0.28
C TYR A 27 -0.72 11.98 -0.46
N LYS A 28 0.38 12.71 -0.58
CA LYS A 28 0.40 14.16 -0.77
C LYS A 28 0.38 14.55 -2.25
N GLU A 29 0.20 13.59 -3.16
CA GLU A 29 0.18 13.81 -4.61
C GLU A 29 1.49 14.48 -5.12
N LEU A 30 2.60 14.26 -4.41
CA LEU A 30 3.93 14.74 -4.81
C LEU A 30 4.60 13.81 -5.82
N ILE A 31 4.13 12.56 -5.89
CA ILE A 31 4.57 11.55 -6.85
C ILE A 31 3.30 10.97 -7.48
N ASP A 32 3.21 11.11 -8.80
CA ASP A 32 2.14 10.49 -9.58
C ASP A 32 2.46 9.01 -9.78
N VAL A 33 1.50 8.16 -9.48
CA VAL A 33 1.65 6.70 -9.54
C VAL A 33 0.38 6.09 -10.09
N ASP A 34 0.55 5.09 -10.96
CA ASP A 34 -0.59 4.34 -11.49
C ASP A 34 -1.39 3.71 -10.35
N SER A 35 -2.71 3.73 -10.50
CA SER A 35 -3.64 3.15 -9.53
C SER A 35 -3.33 1.69 -9.20
N GLU A 36 -2.81 0.92 -10.16
CA GLU A 36 -2.41 -0.47 -9.92
C GLU A 36 -1.27 -0.58 -8.91
N VAL A 37 -0.26 0.29 -9.02
CA VAL A 37 0.87 0.36 -8.08
C VAL A 37 0.36 0.78 -6.70
N VAL A 38 -0.62 1.68 -6.63
CA VAL A 38 -1.27 2.07 -5.37
C VAL A 38 -1.96 0.88 -4.71
N PHE A 39 -2.66 0.03 -5.47
CA PHE A 39 -3.31 -1.16 -4.93
C PHE A 39 -2.31 -2.20 -4.43
N GLU A 40 -1.22 -2.40 -5.17
CA GLU A 40 -0.13 -3.27 -4.74
C GLU A 40 0.53 -2.75 -3.45
N LEU A 41 0.84 -1.45 -3.38
CA LEU A 41 1.38 -0.81 -2.17
C LEU A 41 0.45 -0.94 -0.97
N ALA A 42 -0.86 -0.75 -1.17
CA ALA A 42 -1.85 -0.97 -0.11
C ALA A 42 -1.84 -2.41 0.40
N SER A 43 -1.55 -3.39 -0.45
CA SER A 43 -1.43 -4.80 -0.04
C SER A 43 -0.19 -5.06 0.82
N TYR A 44 0.96 -4.44 0.51
CA TYR A 44 2.14 -4.51 1.37
C TYR A 44 1.92 -3.80 2.72
N ILE A 45 1.23 -2.67 2.74
CA ILE A 45 0.85 -1.98 3.98
C ILE A 45 -0.02 -2.88 4.86
N LEU A 46 -0.98 -3.61 4.26
CA LEU A 46 -1.79 -4.59 4.98
C LEU A 46 -0.94 -5.73 5.52
N GLN A 47 -0.02 -6.27 4.72
CA GLN A 47 0.84 -7.37 5.15
C GLN A 47 1.72 -6.97 6.33
N GLU A 48 2.31 -5.78 6.28
CA GLU A 48 3.13 -5.24 7.37
C GLU A 48 2.30 -5.02 8.65
N ALA A 49 1.10 -4.45 8.53
CA ALA A 49 0.26 -4.12 9.68
C ALA A 49 -0.53 -5.31 10.27
N LYS A 50 -0.85 -6.33 9.48
CA LYS A 50 -1.80 -7.41 9.83
C LYS A 50 -1.23 -8.81 9.67
N GLY A 51 -0.09 -8.98 9.00
CA GLY A 51 0.49 -10.28 8.69
C GLY A 51 -0.12 -10.91 7.43
N ASP A 52 -0.30 -12.22 7.42
CA ASP A 52 -0.79 -12.95 6.24
C ASP A 52 -2.30 -12.80 6.00
N PHE A 53 -2.68 -12.98 4.74
CA PHE A 53 -4.08 -12.94 4.33
C PHE A 53 -4.92 -13.98 5.10
N SER A 54 -5.97 -13.50 5.77
CA SER A 54 -6.91 -14.36 6.52
C SER A 54 -8.24 -14.55 5.79
N SER A 55 -8.96 -13.46 5.51
CA SER A 55 -10.23 -13.49 4.77
C SER A 55 -10.55 -12.14 4.13
N ASN A 56 -11.35 -12.15 3.05
CA ASN A 56 -11.74 -10.91 2.36
C ASN A 56 -12.45 -9.93 3.31
N GLU A 57 -13.30 -10.42 4.22
CA GLU A 57 -14.08 -9.57 5.13
C GLU A 57 -13.21 -8.83 6.14
N VAL A 58 -12.21 -9.53 6.69
CA VAL A 58 -11.24 -8.94 7.60
C VAL A 58 -10.42 -7.86 6.88
N VAL A 59 -9.94 -8.17 5.67
CA VAL A 59 -9.16 -7.22 4.86
C VAL A 59 -9.95 -5.96 4.52
N ARG A 60 -11.22 -6.09 4.12
CA ARG A 60 -12.09 -4.92 3.89
C ARG A 60 -12.31 -4.12 5.17
N SER A 61 -12.45 -4.76 6.32
CA SER A 61 -12.56 -4.08 7.61
C SER A 61 -11.27 -3.31 7.96
N ASP A 62 -10.11 -3.90 7.71
CA ASP A 62 -8.82 -3.31 7.99
C ASP A 62 -8.48 -2.17 7.03
N LEU A 63 -8.81 -2.29 5.74
CA LEU A 63 -8.68 -1.22 4.74
C LEU A 63 -9.51 0.03 5.08
N LYS A 64 -10.64 -0.13 5.76
CA LYS A 64 -11.45 1.00 6.22
C LYS A 64 -10.83 1.72 7.42
N LYS A 65 -9.99 1.04 8.19
CA LYS A 65 -9.32 1.58 9.39
C LYS A 65 -7.94 2.14 9.08
N LEU A 66 -7.27 1.56 8.08
CA LEU A 66 -5.94 1.96 7.66
C LEU A 66 -6.04 2.98 6.52
N PRO A 67 -5.34 4.12 6.59
CA PRO A 67 -5.14 4.96 5.42
C PRO A 67 -4.16 4.23 4.48
N ALA A 68 -4.68 3.28 3.70
CA ALA A 68 -3.92 2.49 2.72
C ALA A 68 -4.11 2.98 1.27
N LEU A 69 -5.27 3.58 0.96
CA LEU A 69 -5.54 4.16 -0.37
C LEU A 69 -5.61 5.71 -0.35
N PRO A 70 -4.88 6.41 -1.25
CA PRO A 70 -4.98 7.84 -1.44
C PRO A 70 -6.33 8.24 -2.06
N THR A 71 -6.80 9.45 -1.73
CA THR A 71 -8.12 9.96 -2.15
C THR A 71 -8.26 10.03 -3.69
N GLN A 72 -7.17 10.29 -4.42
CA GLN A 72 -7.19 10.35 -5.88
C GLN A 72 -7.53 9.00 -6.52
N ALA A 73 -6.89 7.91 -6.07
CA ALA A 73 -7.22 6.57 -6.54
C ALA A 73 -8.70 6.24 -6.29
N LEU A 74 -9.26 6.67 -5.16
CA LEU A 74 -10.69 6.47 -4.89
C LEU A 74 -11.62 7.26 -5.83
N LYS A 75 -11.17 8.39 -6.40
CA LYS A 75 -11.94 9.21 -7.33
C LYS A 75 -11.84 8.73 -8.78
N GLU A 76 -10.73 8.11 -9.16
CA GLU A 76 -10.49 7.62 -10.53
C GLU A 76 -11.24 6.32 -10.84
N HIS A 77 -11.67 5.60 -9.80
CA HIS A 77 -12.32 4.30 -9.92
C HIS A 77 -13.83 4.32 -9.63
N PRO A 78 -14.60 3.36 -10.17
CA PRO A 78 -16.05 3.39 -10.09
C PRO A 78 -16.63 3.27 -8.67
N SER A 79 -15.90 2.66 -7.72
CA SER A 79 -16.33 2.53 -6.33
C SER A 79 -15.18 2.17 -5.38
N LEU A 80 -15.35 2.44 -4.09
CA LEU A 80 -14.43 1.98 -3.04
C LEU A 80 -14.33 0.44 -3.01
N ALA A 81 -15.45 -0.27 -3.24
CA ALA A 81 -15.47 -1.72 -3.27
C ALA A 81 -14.57 -2.30 -4.37
N TYR A 82 -14.54 -1.64 -5.54
CA TYR A 82 -13.62 -2.02 -6.62
C TYR A 82 -12.16 -1.89 -6.16
N CYS A 83 -11.79 -0.77 -5.55
CA CYS A 83 -10.44 -0.58 -5.04
C CYS A 83 -10.08 -1.61 -3.95
N GLU A 84 -11.00 -1.88 -3.02
CA GLU A 84 -10.83 -2.91 -1.99
C GLU A 84 -10.59 -4.29 -2.61
N ASP A 85 -11.35 -4.67 -3.64
CA ASP A 85 -11.19 -5.95 -4.33
C ASP A 85 -9.85 -6.07 -5.03
N ARG A 86 -9.36 -5.01 -5.69
CA ARG A 86 -8.04 -4.98 -6.31
C ARG A 86 -6.91 -5.15 -5.29
N VAL A 87 -7.02 -4.49 -4.13
CA VAL A 87 -6.03 -4.67 -3.06
C VAL A 87 -6.04 -6.11 -2.53
N ILE A 88 -7.22 -6.70 -2.35
CA ILE A 88 -7.37 -8.09 -1.90
C ILE A 88 -6.74 -9.08 -2.89
N GLU A 89 -6.91 -8.86 -4.20
CA GLU A 89 -6.29 -9.67 -5.24
C GLU A 89 -4.76 -9.68 -5.15
N HIS A 90 -4.15 -8.53 -4.85
CA HIS A 90 -2.70 -8.44 -4.62
C HIS A 90 -2.30 -9.07 -3.30
N TYR A 91 -3.01 -8.77 -2.21
CA TYR A 91 -2.69 -9.25 -0.88
C TYR A 91 -2.73 -10.79 -0.77
N LYS A 92 -3.61 -11.46 -1.52
CA LYS A 92 -3.64 -12.93 -1.63
C LYS A 92 -2.41 -13.55 -2.28
N LYS A 93 -1.69 -12.80 -3.10
CA LYS A 93 -0.45 -13.27 -3.76
C LYS A 93 0.75 -13.12 -2.85
N LEU A 94 0.65 -12.26 -1.83
CA LEU A 94 1.67 -12.07 -0.82
C LEU A 94 1.57 -13.22 0.20
N ASN A 95 2.62 -14.03 0.27
CA ASN A 95 2.80 -15.03 1.31
C ASN A 95 4.10 -14.70 2.05
N GLY A 96 4.04 -14.65 3.38
CA GLY A 96 5.20 -14.47 4.27
C GLY A 96 6.01 -15.74 4.47
#